data_AF-A0A0B7AMI4-F1
#
_entry.id   AF-A0A0B7AMI4-F1
#
_cell.length_a   1.000
_cell.length_b   1.000
_cell.length_c   1.000
_cell.angle_alpha   90.00
_cell.angle_beta   90.00
_cell.angle_gamma   90.00
#
_symmetry.space_group_name_H-M   'P 1'
#
loop_
_entity.id
_entity.type
_entity.pdbx_description
1 polymer ?
#
loop_
_entity_poly.entity_id
_entity_poly.type
_entity_poly.pdbx_seq_one_letter_code
_entity_poly.pdbx_strand_id
1 'polypeptide(L)'
;RWLATKNLKEMNFDKIEKGSPEEVLMGLKTGKTTYAMVFDTLCNHAGLHSQIISGFAKGADYRPGQKFTPGTNQHSWNAVYIYGTWCLVDAHWAARRIIGKQATTEDFHYQLDEYFFLPDPHQLIYTHFPDDSQWQLLERSVTLPEFEAMPHMKPQFFKYGLEFVTHRTGVIHSRGDLYIRLRYPSDKIAVAFNFTIQFE
;
A
#
# COMPACT_ATOMS: atom_id res chain seq x y z
N ARG A 1 9.73 11.00 2.96
CA ARG A 1 8.65 11.96 2.60
C ARG A 1 8.86 12.59 1.22
N TRP A 2 10.01 13.21 0.93
CA TRP A 2 10.27 13.89 -0.36
C TRP A 2 9.87 13.09 -1.60
N LEU A 3 10.27 11.81 -1.67
CA LEU A 3 9.99 10.92 -2.80
C LEU A 3 8.49 10.78 -3.13
N ALA A 4 7.62 10.83 -2.12
CA ALA A 4 6.17 10.65 -2.28
C ALA A 4 5.41 11.96 -2.56
N THR A 5 6.12 13.09 -2.63
CA THR A 5 5.52 14.44 -2.76
C THR A 5 5.94 15.18 -4.02
N LYS A 6 6.85 14.61 -4.82
CA LYS A 6 7.37 15.24 -6.05
C LYS A 6 6.75 14.59 -7.28
N ASN A 7 6.49 15.40 -8.31
CA ASN A 7 6.17 14.87 -9.62
C ASN A 7 7.44 14.36 -10.30
N LEU A 8 7.80 13.11 -10.03
CA LEU A 8 9.02 12.49 -10.54
C LEU A 8 9.00 12.35 -12.07
N LYS A 9 7.83 12.43 -12.72
CA LYS A 9 7.72 12.44 -14.19
C LYS A 9 8.21 13.74 -14.84
N GLU A 10 8.21 14.84 -14.10
CA GLU A 10 8.65 16.15 -14.60
C GLU A 10 10.11 16.47 -14.23
N MET A 11 10.68 15.76 -13.26
CA MET A 11 12.05 15.99 -12.77
C MET A 11 13.10 15.71 -13.85
N ASN A 12 14.01 16.63 -14.14
CA ASN A 12 15.05 16.41 -15.15
C ASN A 12 16.43 16.76 -14.59
N PHE A 13 17.45 16.01 -15.03
CA PHE A 13 18.84 16.23 -14.62
C PHE A 13 19.70 16.37 -15.89
N ASP A 14 20.53 17.41 -15.95
CA ASP A 14 21.35 17.71 -17.14
C ASP A 14 22.54 16.77 -17.31
N LYS A 15 23.04 16.22 -16.19
CA LYS A 15 24.13 15.24 -16.15
C LYS A 15 23.68 14.04 -15.34
N ILE A 16 23.71 12.86 -15.95
CA ILE A 16 23.35 11.60 -15.33
C ILE A 16 24.56 10.68 -15.45
N GLU A 17 25.18 10.37 -14.31
CA GLU A 17 26.30 9.43 -14.24
C GLU A 17 25.77 8.02 -14.00
N LYS A 18 26.43 7.02 -14.58
CA LYS A 18 26.02 5.62 -14.40
C LYS A 18 26.19 5.19 -12.94
N GLY A 19 25.14 4.63 -12.36
CA GLY A 19 25.08 4.24 -10.95
C GLY A 19 24.75 5.38 -9.99
N SER A 20 24.47 6.60 -10.49
CA SER A 20 24.14 7.74 -9.63
C SER A 20 22.67 7.70 -9.16
N PRO A 21 22.34 8.36 -8.04
CA PRO A 21 20.95 8.53 -7.61
C PRO A 21 20.06 9.17 -8.68
N GLU A 22 20.60 10.07 -9.50
CA GLU A 22 19.92 10.70 -10.63
C GLU A 22 19.54 9.67 -11.70
N GLU A 23 20.41 8.71 -12.02
CA GLU A 23 20.07 7.62 -12.96
C GLU A 23 18.90 6.79 -12.42
N VAL A 24 18.94 6.45 -11.12
CA VAL A 24 17.88 5.69 -10.46
C VAL A 24 16.55 6.45 -10.45
N LEU A 25 16.58 7.77 -10.17
CA LEU A 25 15.41 8.65 -10.20
C LEU A 25 14.84 8.79 -11.61
N MET A 26 15.69 8.95 -12.63
CA MET A 26 15.28 9.02 -14.03
C MET A 26 14.73 7.69 -14.55
N GLY A 27 15.20 6.58 -13.98
CA GLY A 27 14.65 5.24 -14.21
C GLY A 27 13.15 5.13 -13.94
N LEU A 28 12.61 5.91 -12.98
CA LEU A 28 11.18 5.87 -12.64
C LEU A 28 10.31 6.34 -13.81
N LYS A 29 10.80 7.32 -14.58
CA LYS A 29 10.09 7.81 -15.77
C LYS A 29 9.96 6.76 -16.86
N THR A 30 11.03 5.97 -17.01
CA THR A 30 11.14 4.95 -18.06
C THR A 30 10.64 3.59 -17.60
N GLY A 31 10.17 3.47 -16.35
CA GLY A 31 9.74 2.21 -15.74
C GLY A 31 10.88 1.22 -15.46
N LYS A 32 12.15 1.66 -15.59
CA LYS A 32 13.33 0.84 -15.31
C LYS A 32 13.61 0.68 -13.82
N THR A 33 13.10 1.59 -13.00
CA THR A 33 13.20 1.52 -11.53
C THR A 33 11.82 1.64 -10.91
N THR A 34 11.70 1.14 -9.68
CA THR A 34 10.49 1.26 -8.86
C THR A 34 10.71 2.24 -7.72
N TYR A 35 9.61 2.72 -7.11
CA TYR A 35 9.69 3.53 -5.90
C TYR A 35 10.47 2.83 -4.79
N ALA A 36 10.35 1.50 -4.69
CA ALA A 36 11.08 0.73 -3.70
C ALA A 36 12.60 0.75 -3.93
N MET A 37 13.05 0.65 -5.20
CA MET A 37 14.47 0.77 -5.55
C MET A 37 15.03 2.16 -5.24
N VAL A 38 14.26 3.20 -5.53
CA VAL A 38 14.66 4.58 -5.24
C VAL A 38 14.73 4.81 -3.73
N PHE A 39 13.72 4.36 -2.98
CA PHE A 39 13.71 4.47 -1.53
C PHE A 39 14.88 3.73 -0.88
N ASP A 40 15.18 2.52 -1.37
CA ASP A 40 16.33 1.72 -0.94
C ASP A 40 17.65 2.46 -1.18
N THR A 41 17.81 3.03 -2.38
CA THR A 41 18.99 3.82 -2.75
C THR A 41 19.18 5.01 -1.80
N LEU A 42 18.10 5.72 -1.47
CA LEU A 42 18.14 6.83 -0.51
C LEU A 42 18.49 6.36 0.90
N CYS A 43 17.96 5.22 1.35
CA CYS A 43 18.30 4.63 2.65
C CYS A 43 19.79 4.27 2.73
N ASN A 44 20.33 3.61 1.70
CA ASN A 44 21.73 3.23 1.63
C ASN A 44 22.66 4.47 1.71
N HIS A 45 22.32 5.56 1.01
CA HIS A 45 23.07 6.82 1.10
C HIS A 45 22.93 7.52 2.46
N ALA A 46 21.79 7.34 3.15
CA ALA A 46 21.57 7.85 4.49
C ALA A 46 22.19 6.96 5.60
N GLY A 47 22.85 5.85 5.25
CA GLY A 47 23.40 4.90 6.20
C GLY A 47 22.35 4.05 6.92
N LEU A 48 21.15 3.90 6.35
CA LEU A 48 20.06 3.08 6.88
C LEU A 48 20.01 1.74 6.16
N HIS A 49 19.88 0.65 6.91
CA HIS A 49 19.62 -0.66 6.32
C HIS A 49 18.19 -0.69 5.77
N SER A 50 18.07 -1.04 4.49
CA SER A 50 16.80 -1.21 3.78
C SER A 50 16.81 -2.54 3.04
N GLN A 51 15.64 -3.13 2.90
CA GLN A 51 15.38 -4.31 2.10
C GLN A 51 14.19 -4.03 1.19
N ILE A 52 14.37 -4.27 -0.11
CA ILE A 52 13.25 -4.30 -1.07
C ILE A 52 12.49 -5.61 -0.88
N ILE A 53 11.17 -5.49 -0.69
CA ILE A 53 10.25 -6.60 -0.56
C ILE A 53 9.43 -6.69 -1.84
N SER A 54 9.34 -7.90 -2.39
CA SER A 54 8.46 -8.23 -3.52
C SER A 54 7.28 -9.07 -3.02
N GLY A 55 6.14 -8.94 -3.70
CA GLY A 55 4.98 -9.78 -3.45
C GLY A 55 3.73 -9.29 -4.16
N PHE A 56 2.58 -9.63 -3.58
CA PHE A 56 1.27 -9.25 -4.09
C PHE A 56 0.69 -8.06 -3.35
N ALA A 57 -0.08 -7.23 -4.06
CA ALA A 57 -0.89 -6.19 -3.44
C ALA A 57 -2.36 -6.23 -3.89
N LYS A 58 -3.29 -5.98 -2.98
CA LYS A 58 -4.70 -5.71 -3.32
C LYS A 58 -4.84 -4.30 -3.88
N GLY A 59 -4.44 -4.13 -5.14
CA GLY A 59 -4.43 -2.85 -5.85
C GLY A 59 -5.81 -2.31 -6.19
N ALA A 60 -5.85 -1.28 -7.04
CA ALA A 60 -7.08 -0.61 -7.45
C ALA A 60 -8.05 -1.52 -8.23
N ASP A 61 -7.52 -2.53 -8.90
CA ASP A 61 -8.21 -3.53 -9.72
C ASP A 61 -8.57 -4.81 -8.96
N TYR A 62 -8.17 -4.94 -7.68
CA TYR A 62 -8.47 -6.10 -6.87
C TYR A 62 -9.98 -6.28 -6.64
N ARG A 63 -10.45 -7.51 -6.79
CA ARG A 63 -11.82 -7.92 -6.44
C ARG A 63 -11.82 -8.89 -5.25
N PRO A 64 -12.77 -8.76 -4.30
CA PRO A 64 -12.89 -9.72 -3.19
C PRO A 64 -12.96 -11.18 -3.66
N GLY A 65 -12.13 -12.03 -3.06
CA GLY A 65 -12.03 -13.44 -3.44
C GLY A 65 -11.12 -13.74 -4.64
N GLN A 66 -10.56 -12.71 -5.29
CA GLN A 66 -9.57 -12.89 -6.35
C GLN A 66 -8.37 -13.67 -5.82
N LYS A 67 -7.96 -14.65 -6.62
CA LYS A 67 -6.75 -15.45 -6.41
C LYS A 67 -5.53 -14.74 -6.99
N PHE A 68 -4.40 -14.85 -6.31
CA PHE A 68 -3.14 -14.28 -6.78
C PHE A 68 -2.32 -15.35 -7.47
N THR A 69 -1.91 -15.03 -8.69
CA THR A 69 -0.98 -15.86 -9.48
C THR A 69 0.26 -15.04 -9.82
N PRO A 70 1.43 -15.67 -9.95
CA PRO A 70 2.65 -14.99 -10.37
C PRO A 70 2.42 -14.15 -11.64
N GLY A 71 2.92 -12.91 -11.64
CA GLY A 71 2.72 -11.96 -12.73
C GLY A 71 1.44 -11.11 -12.63
N THR A 72 0.51 -11.41 -11.72
CA THR A 72 -0.66 -10.55 -11.45
C THR A 72 -0.48 -9.79 -10.15
N ASN A 73 -0.98 -8.54 -10.09
CA ASN A 73 -0.96 -7.70 -8.89
C ASN A 73 0.40 -7.62 -8.17
N GLN A 74 1.48 -7.73 -8.94
CA GLN A 74 2.84 -7.70 -8.42
C GLN A 74 3.17 -6.29 -7.95
N HIS A 75 3.78 -6.21 -6.77
CA HIS A 75 4.12 -4.95 -6.13
C HIS A 75 5.44 -5.07 -5.37
N SER A 76 6.06 -3.92 -5.12
CA SER A 76 7.28 -3.85 -4.33
C SER A 76 7.25 -2.67 -3.36
N TRP A 77 7.71 -2.91 -2.15
CA TRP A 77 7.82 -1.94 -1.06
C TRP A 77 9.11 -2.20 -0.28
N ASN A 78 9.32 -1.57 0.86
CA ASN A 78 10.55 -1.70 1.64
C ASN A 78 10.28 -2.11 3.08
N ALA A 79 11.25 -2.79 3.68
CA ALA A 79 11.49 -2.75 5.11
C ALA A 79 12.74 -1.92 5.38
N VAL A 80 12.72 -1.09 6.42
CA VAL A 80 13.85 -0.26 6.85
C VAL A 80 14.11 -0.52 8.32
N TYR A 81 15.40 -0.64 8.70
CA TYR A 81 15.79 -0.88 10.08
C TYR A 81 16.01 0.45 10.80
N ILE A 82 15.17 0.73 11.81
CA ILE A 82 15.18 1.99 12.56
C ILE A 82 15.05 1.68 14.04
N TYR A 83 15.91 2.26 14.87
CA TYR A 83 15.90 2.11 16.34
C TYR A 83 15.84 0.65 16.83
N GLY A 84 16.55 -0.25 16.14
CA GLY A 84 16.65 -1.65 16.55
C GLY A 84 15.53 -2.56 16.03
N THR A 85 14.58 -2.04 15.25
CA THR A 85 13.46 -2.81 14.69
C THR A 85 13.30 -2.59 13.19
N TRP A 86 12.79 -3.60 12.50
CA TRP A 86 12.35 -3.47 11.11
C TRP A 86 10.98 -2.83 11.04
N CYS A 87 10.81 -1.87 10.14
CA CYS A 87 9.55 -1.19 9.88
C CYS A 87 9.24 -1.19 8.38
N LEU A 88 7.97 -1.34 8.02
CA LEU A 88 7.53 -1.37 6.63
C LEU A 88 7.38 0.06 6.08
N VAL A 89 7.62 0.24 4.78
CA VAL A 89 7.39 1.50 4.06
C VAL A 89 6.96 1.19 2.64
N ASP A 90 5.85 1.76 2.19
CA ASP A 90 5.49 1.78 0.77
C ASP A 90 5.49 3.22 0.24
N ALA A 91 6.62 3.61 -0.35
CA ALA A 91 6.77 4.93 -0.93
C ALA A 91 5.91 5.15 -2.19
N HIS A 92 5.51 4.08 -2.88
CA HIS A 92 4.65 4.17 -4.07
C HIS A 92 3.22 4.51 -3.65
N TRP A 93 2.63 3.76 -2.73
CA TRP A 93 1.26 4.02 -2.28
C TRP A 93 1.15 5.25 -1.37
N ALA A 94 2.24 5.61 -0.69
CA ALA A 94 2.36 6.91 -0.02
C ALA A 94 2.23 8.09 -0.99
N ALA A 95 2.70 7.92 -2.24
CA ALA A 95 2.64 8.92 -3.30
C ALA A 95 1.24 8.94 -3.96
N ARG A 96 0.20 9.25 -3.19
CA ARG A 96 -1.17 9.17 -3.67
C ARG A 96 -1.40 10.22 -4.77
N ARG A 97 -1.73 9.74 -5.96
CA ARG A 97 -2.07 10.60 -7.11
C ARG A 97 -3.54 11.01 -7.02
N ILE A 98 -3.82 12.27 -6.69
CA ILE A 98 -5.16 12.83 -6.78
C ILE A 98 -5.33 13.43 -8.17
N ILE A 99 -6.35 12.96 -8.88
CA ILE A 99 -6.78 13.54 -10.16
C ILE A 99 -7.73 14.69 -9.79
N GLY A 100 -7.40 15.91 -10.22
CA GLY A 100 -8.28 17.08 -10.06
C GLY A 100 -9.65 16.87 -10.73
N LYS A 101 -10.67 17.59 -10.25
CA LYS A 101 -12.07 17.46 -10.69
C LYS A 101 -12.36 18.00 -12.12
N GLN A 102 -11.37 18.49 -12.86
CA GLN A 102 -11.58 18.94 -14.24
C GLN A 102 -10.79 18.06 -15.20
N ALA A 103 -11.52 17.36 -16.07
CA ALA A 103 -11.01 16.42 -17.07
C ALA A 103 -10.31 17.13 -18.26
N THR A 104 -9.77 18.32 -18.04
CA THR A 104 -9.03 19.09 -19.02
C THR A 104 -7.78 19.60 -18.31
N THR A 105 -6.63 19.12 -18.79
CA THR A 105 -5.24 19.38 -18.33
C THR A 105 -4.84 18.83 -16.96
N GLU A 106 -4.09 17.71 -17.00
CA GLU A 106 -2.83 17.39 -16.29
C GLU A 106 -2.54 17.81 -14.83
N ASP A 107 -3.49 18.32 -14.05
CA ASP A 107 -3.25 18.67 -12.64
C ASP A 107 -3.33 17.43 -11.73
N PHE A 108 -2.25 16.66 -11.72
CA PHE A 108 -2.01 15.61 -10.73
C PHE A 108 -1.44 16.23 -9.45
N HIS A 109 -2.26 16.36 -8.41
CA HIS A 109 -1.76 16.70 -7.09
C HIS A 109 -1.36 15.43 -6.34
N TYR A 110 -0.07 15.33 -5.98
CA TYR A 110 0.41 14.29 -5.08
C TYR A 110 0.03 14.68 -3.65
N GLN A 111 -0.92 13.95 -3.05
CA GLN A 111 -1.17 14.05 -1.62
C GLN A 111 -0.41 12.94 -0.91
N LEU A 112 0.38 13.30 0.09
CA LEU A 112 1.07 12.33 0.91
C LEU A 112 0.05 11.53 1.73
N ASP A 113 0.03 10.21 1.59
CA ASP A 113 -0.66 9.32 2.52
C ASP A 113 0.34 8.78 3.54
N GLU A 114 0.42 9.45 4.70
CA GLU A 114 1.39 9.12 5.75
C GLU A 114 1.20 7.72 6.32
N TYR A 115 0.04 7.08 6.11
CA TYR A 115 -0.23 5.72 6.56
C TYR A 115 0.82 4.72 6.07
N PHE A 116 1.34 4.89 4.85
CA PHE A 116 2.31 3.97 4.26
C PHE A 116 3.76 4.20 4.71
N PHE A 117 4.00 5.11 5.66
CA PHE A 117 5.28 5.23 6.34
C PHE A 117 5.19 4.62 7.73
N LEU A 118 5.87 3.48 7.92
CA LEU A 118 5.86 2.74 9.17
C LEU A 118 4.43 2.28 9.59
N PRO A 119 3.61 1.72 8.67
CA PRO A 119 2.32 1.17 9.07
C PRO A 119 2.53 0.01 10.03
N ASP A 120 1.53 -0.19 10.88
CA ASP A 120 1.40 -1.41 11.67
C ASP A 120 1.33 -2.63 10.72
N PRO A 121 2.23 -3.63 10.86
CA PRO A 121 2.21 -4.84 10.04
C PRO A 121 0.87 -5.57 10.05
N HIS A 122 0.14 -5.56 11.18
CA HIS A 122 -1.19 -6.18 11.29
C HIS A 122 -2.25 -5.47 10.43
N GLN A 123 -2.01 -4.22 10.05
CA GLN A 123 -2.89 -3.45 9.18
C GLN A 123 -2.42 -3.55 7.73
N LEU A 124 -1.10 -3.51 7.48
CA LEU A 124 -0.56 -3.56 6.12
C LEU A 124 -0.80 -4.91 5.43
N ILE A 125 -0.80 -6.02 6.17
CA ILE A 125 -1.07 -7.37 5.64
C ILE A 125 -2.45 -7.50 4.97
N TYR A 126 -3.40 -6.60 5.26
CA TYR A 126 -4.69 -6.60 4.57
C TYR A 126 -4.58 -6.24 3.09
N THR A 127 -3.51 -5.56 2.68
CA THR A 127 -3.27 -5.14 1.30
C THR A 127 -1.95 -5.62 0.72
N HIS A 128 -0.92 -5.92 1.51
CA HIS A 128 0.41 -6.32 1.04
C HIS A 128 0.77 -7.71 1.54
N PHE A 129 1.04 -8.64 0.62
CA PHE A 129 1.45 -10.00 0.93
C PHE A 129 2.83 -10.27 0.33
N PRO A 130 3.90 -10.38 1.16
CA PRO A 130 5.25 -10.60 0.66
C PRO A 130 5.45 -12.04 0.18
N ASP A 131 6.31 -12.21 -0.84
CA ASP A 131 6.73 -13.53 -1.32
C ASP A 131 7.47 -14.31 -0.21
N ASP A 132 8.24 -13.60 0.61
CA ASP A 132 8.90 -14.15 1.79
C ASP A 132 8.16 -13.75 3.07
N SER A 133 7.61 -14.76 3.75
CA SER A 133 6.79 -14.62 4.94
C SER A 133 7.46 -13.90 6.12
N GLN A 134 8.81 -13.86 6.18
CA GLN A 134 9.50 -13.13 7.25
C GLN A 134 9.21 -11.62 7.20
N TRP A 135 9.00 -11.08 6.00
CA TRP A 135 8.74 -9.66 5.77
C TRP A 135 7.30 -9.25 6.04
N GLN A 136 6.45 -10.16 6.50
CA GLN A 136 5.17 -9.79 7.09
C GLN A 136 5.35 -9.08 8.42
N LEU A 137 6.47 -9.30 9.12
CA LEU A 137 6.75 -8.77 10.45
C LEU A 137 5.61 -9.05 11.46
N LEU A 138 4.96 -10.20 11.31
CA LEU A 138 3.90 -10.71 12.18
C LEU A 138 4.45 -11.84 13.04
N GLU A 139 3.93 -11.96 14.27
CA GLU A 139 4.23 -13.11 15.13
C GLU A 139 3.79 -14.44 14.51
N ARG A 140 2.63 -14.43 13.84
CA ARG A 140 2.11 -15.54 13.03
C ARG A 140 1.97 -15.06 11.59
N SER A 141 2.76 -15.65 10.70
CA SER A 141 2.62 -15.40 9.27
C SER A 141 1.25 -15.82 8.76
N VAL A 142 0.61 -14.91 8.02
CA VAL A 142 -0.58 -15.15 7.21
C VAL A 142 -0.16 -15.95 5.98
N THR A 143 -0.96 -16.95 5.63
CA THR A 143 -0.77 -17.74 4.41
C THR A 143 -1.46 -17.08 3.21
N LEU A 144 -1.06 -17.41 1.98
CA LEU A 144 -1.69 -16.85 0.78
C LEU A 144 -3.22 -17.08 0.74
N PRO A 145 -3.75 -18.28 1.04
CA PRO A 145 -5.21 -18.48 1.08
C PRO A 145 -5.91 -17.63 2.13
N GLU A 146 -5.29 -17.39 3.29
CA GLU A 146 -5.83 -16.49 4.31
C GLU A 146 -5.84 -15.04 3.83
N PHE A 147 -4.74 -14.57 3.25
CA PHE A 147 -4.65 -13.25 2.64
C PHE A 147 -5.73 -13.04 1.56
N GLU A 148 -5.93 -14.01 0.67
CA GLU A 148 -6.97 -13.98 -0.36
C GLU A 148 -8.38 -13.93 0.23
N ALA A 149 -8.60 -14.59 1.36
CA ALA A 149 -9.87 -14.59 2.07
C ALA A 149 -10.09 -13.31 2.88
N MET A 150 -9.06 -12.55 3.23
CA MET A 150 -9.20 -11.30 3.99
C MET A 150 -9.91 -10.21 3.17
N PRO A 151 -10.76 -9.38 3.79
CA PRO A 151 -11.43 -8.28 3.12
C PRO A 151 -10.42 -7.20 2.68
N HIS A 152 -10.69 -6.50 1.58
CA HIS A 152 -9.83 -5.41 1.13
C HIS A 152 -10.09 -4.16 1.98
N MET A 153 -9.21 -3.89 2.95
CA MET A 153 -9.32 -2.75 3.85
C MET A 153 -8.42 -1.61 3.43
N LYS A 154 -8.98 -0.41 3.36
CA LYS A 154 -8.22 0.82 3.12
C LYS A 154 -7.72 1.40 4.45
N PRO A 155 -6.64 2.20 4.44
CA PRO A 155 -6.11 2.90 5.62
C PRO A 155 -7.16 3.58 6.52
N GLN A 156 -8.22 4.11 5.90
CA GLN A 156 -9.29 4.80 6.62
C GLN A 156 -10.02 3.87 7.61
N PHE A 157 -10.12 2.57 7.32
CA PHE A 157 -10.73 1.60 8.23
C PHE A 157 -10.04 1.59 9.59
N PHE A 158 -8.72 1.49 9.58
CA PHE A 158 -7.90 1.48 10.78
C PHE A 158 -7.81 2.86 11.42
N LYS A 159 -7.67 3.93 10.62
CA LYS A 159 -7.62 5.32 11.11
C LYS A 159 -8.85 5.69 11.96
N TYR A 160 -10.02 5.21 11.57
CA TYR A 160 -11.27 5.46 12.28
C TYR A 160 -11.58 4.43 13.36
N GLY A 161 -10.69 3.46 13.60
CA GLY A 161 -10.88 2.42 14.61
C GLY A 161 -12.07 1.51 14.31
N LEU A 162 -12.39 1.29 13.03
CA LEU A 162 -13.44 0.36 12.65
C LEU A 162 -13.02 -1.07 12.98
N GLU A 163 -13.98 -1.88 13.39
CA GLU A 163 -13.75 -3.29 13.70
C GLU A 163 -14.81 -4.17 13.06
N PHE A 164 -14.40 -5.35 12.62
CA PHE A 164 -15.30 -6.42 12.22
C PHE A 164 -15.92 -7.09 13.44
N VAL A 165 -17.26 -7.06 13.54
CA VAL A 165 -17.98 -7.73 14.62
C VAL A 165 -18.40 -9.15 14.21
N THR A 166 -18.93 -9.31 12.99
CA THR A 166 -19.54 -10.59 12.57
C THR A 166 -18.68 -11.40 11.60
N HIS A 167 -18.10 -10.79 10.57
CA HIS A 167 -17.41 -11.50 9.49
C HIS A 167 -16.04 -10.87 9.25
N ARG A 168 -15.02 -11.71 9.06
CA ARG A 168 -13.62 -11.29 8.83
C ARG A 168 -13.10 -11.71 7.46
N THR A 169 -13.99 -12.15 6.56
CA THR A 169 -13.66 -12.58 5.20
C THR A 169 -14.22 -11.59 4.17
N GLY A 170 -13.53 -11.48 3.02
CA GLY A 170 -13.92 -10.64 1.89
C GLY A 170 -15.06 -11.22 1.06
N VAL A 171 -15.27 -12.53 1.12
CA VAL A 171 -16.40 -13.23 0.48
C VAL A 171 -17.21 -13.93 1.55
N ILE A 172 -18.54 -13.74 1.52
CA ILE A 172 -19.49 -14.28 2.48
C ILE A 172 -20.60 -14.98 1.69
N HIS A 173 -20.85 -16.24 2.01
CA HIS A 173 -21.94 -17.02 1.41
C HIS A 173 -23.11 -17.09 2.39
N SER A 174 -24.33 -16.79 1.92
CA SER A 174 -25.56 -16.90 2.72
C SER A 174 -26.69 -17.53 1.91
N ARG A 175 -27.58 -18.25 2.60
CA ARG A 175 -28.84 -18.78 2.06
C ARG A 175 -30.00 -18.09 2.78
N GLY A 176 -30.21 -16.80 2.47
CA GLY A 176 -31.20 -15.94 3.13
C GLY A 176 -30.57 -14.69 3.72
N ASP A 177 -31.25 -14.11 4.72
CA ASP A 177 -30.86 -12.84 5.33
C ASP A 177 -29.43 -12.88 5.89
N LEU A 178 -28.64 -11.86 5.53
CA LEU A 178 -27.27 -11.70 5.99
C LEU A 178 -27.12 -10.40 6.76
N TYR A 179 -26.63 -10.49 7.99
CA TYR A 179 -26.33 -9.34 8.85
C TYR A 179 -24.82 -9.16 8.95
N ILE A 180 -24.30 -8.07 8.38
CA ILE A 180 -22.91 -7.66 8.52
C ILE A 180 -22.86 -6.50 9.52
N ARG A 181 -22.11 -6.68 10.61
CA ARG A 181 -21.93 -5.64 11.63
C ARG A 181 -20.48 -5.19 11.70
N LEU A 182 -20.30 -3.88 11.65
CA LEU A 182 -19.05 -3.18 11.95
C LEU A 182 -19.24 -2.36 13.21
N ARG A 183 -18.19 -2.27 14.03
CA ARG A 183 -18.16 -1.38 15.19
C ARG A 183 -17.40 -0.11 14.83
N TYR A 184 -17.91 1.02 15.30
CA TYR A 184 -17.24 2.30 15.28
C TYR A 184 -17.15 2.84 16.72
N PRO A 185 -16.00 3.35 17.19
CA PRO A 185 -15.86 3.84 18.55
C PRO A 185 -16.74 5.07 18.80
N SER A 186 -17.53 5.06 19.88
CA SER A 186 -18.53 6.10 20.18
C SER A 186 -17.93 7.44 20.60
N ASP A 187 -16.65 7.47 20.98
CA ASP A 187 -15.87 8.65 21.36
C ASP A 187 -15.33 9.45 20.15
N LYS A 188 -15.51 8.94 18.93
CA LYS A 188 -14.99 9.54 17.70
C LYS A 188 -16.04 10.42 17.00
N ILE A 189 -15.55 11.37 16.21
CA ILE A 189 -16.35 12.36 15.47
C ILE A 189 -17.44 11.66 14.63
N ALA A 190 -18.61 12.29 14.46
CA ALA A 190 -19.63 11.80 13.55
C ALA A 190 -19.07 11.63 12.13
N VAL A 191 -19.12 10.42 11.60
CA VAL A 191 -18.70 10.09 10.23
C VAL A 191 -19.91 9.63 9.43
N ALA A 192 -20.00 10.08 8.17
CA ALA A 192 -20.98 9.56 7.22
C ALA A 192 -20.40 8.33 6.53
N PHE A 193 -21.09 7.20 6.62
CA PHE A 193 -20.74 6.00 5.87
C PHE A 193 -21.57 5.96 4.58
N ASN A 194 -20.89 5.89 3.44
CA ASN A 194 -21.53 5.57 2.17
C ASN A 194 -21.28 4.09 1.89
N PHE A 195 -22.37 3.33 1.70
CA PHE A 195 -22.31 1.94 1.29
C PHE A 195 -22.86 1.82 -0.13
N THR A 196 -22.06 1.24 -1.01
CA THR A 196 -22.53 0.86 -2.35
C THR A 196 -22.74 -0.64 -2.36
N ILE A 197 -23.98 -1.07 -2.59
CA ILE A 197 -24.31 -2.47 -2.84
C ILE A 197 -24.46 -2.62 -4.35
N GLN A 198 -23.66 -3.50 -4.93
CA GLN A 198 -23.78 -3.89 -6.34
C GLN A 198 -24.23 -5.34 -6.38
N PHE A 199 -25.21 -5.63 -7.23
CA PHE A 199 -25.65 -6.99 -7.53
C PHE A 199 -25.08 -7.33 -8.91
N GLU A 200 -24.33 -8.43 -9.00
CA GLU A 200 -23.92 -9.06 -10.27
C GLU A 200 -24.99 -10.04 -10.75
#